data_AF-R7ELK8-F1
#
_entry.id   AF-R7ELK8-F1
#
_cell.length_a   1.000
_cell.length_b   1.000
_cell.length_c   1.000
_cell.angle_alpha   90.00
_cell.angle_beta   90.00
_cell.angle_gamma   90.00
#
_symmetry.space_group_name_H-M   'P 1'
#
loop_
_entity.id
_entity.type
_entity.pdbx_description
1 polymer ?
#
loop_
_entity_poly.entity_id
_entity_poly.type
_entity_poly.pdbx_seq_one_letter_code
_entity_poly.pdbx_strand_id
1 'polypeptide(L)'
;MNEYDRLHRQAQRYKELYPKGTRILLLHMGDDPRPVEDDMRGTVMFVDDMSTVHCRFDNGRQLGIIPGEDSFRKLTDEELAEEQADSEDMDEDNGPVMGM
;
A
#
# COMPACT_ATOMS: atom_id res chain seq x y z
N MET A 1 17.76 8.99 28.24
CA MET A 1 17.26 8.17 27.11
C MET A 1 16.98 9.12 25.97
N ASN A 2 17.76 9.03 24.89
CA ASN A 2 17.60 9.91 23.72
C ASN A 2 16.26 9.62 23.05
N GLU A 3 15.50 10.67 22.76
CA GLU A 3 14.25 10.63 22.02
C GLU A 3 14.43 9.96 20.64
N TYR A 4 15.60 10.17 20.02
CA TYR A 4 16.03 9.50 18.80
C TYR A 4 15.96 7.97 18.86
N ASP A 5 16.37 7.33 19.96
CA ASP A 5 16.41 5.86 20.05
C ASP A 5 15.00 5.26 20.09
N ARG A 6 14.04 5.96 20.72
CA ARG A 6 12.63 5.56 20.75
C ARG A 6 12.01 5.65 19.37
N LEU A 7 12.24 6.76 18.66
CA LEU A 7 11.74 6.97 17.30
C LEU A 7 12.33 5.92 16.34
N HIS A 8 13.62 5.59 16.48
CA HIS A 8 14.27 4.58 15.64
C HIS A 8 13.70 3.18 15.86
N ARG A 9 13.47 2.77 17.12
CA ARG A 9 12.81 1.49 17.43
C ARG A 9 11.38 1.45 16.91
N GLN A 10 10.68 2.58 16.93
CA GLN A 10 9.32 2.67 16.40
C GLN A 10 9.32 2.53 14.87
N ALA A 11 10.23 3.21 14.16
CA ALA A 11 10.41 3.09 12.72
C ALA A 11 10.71 1.63 12.30
N GLN A 12 11.61 0.95 13.01
CA GLN A 12 11.93 -0.45 12.78
C GLN A 12 10.69 -1.36 12.89
N ARG A 13 9.88 -1.16 13.95
CA ARG A 13 8.62 -1.89 14.11
C ARG A 13 7.63 -1.62 12.98
N TYR A 14 7.52 -0.39 12.52
CA TYR A 14 6.67 -0.05 11.39
C TYR A 14 7.15 -0.71 10.10
N LYS A 15 8.46 -0.83 9.90
CA LYS A 15 9.05 -1.54 8.77
C LYS A 15 8.73 -3.04 8.77
N GLU A 16 8.64 -3.65 9.94
CA GLU A 16 8.18 -5.04 10.09
C GLU A 16 6.67 -5.19 9.90
N LEU A 17 5.87 -4.21 10.33
CA LEU A 17 4.41 -4.22 10.21
C LEU A 17 3.91 -3.95 8.78
N TYR A 18 4.65 -3.13 8.03
CA TYR A 18 4.32 -2.73 6.66
C TYR A 18 5.45 -3.12 5.70
N PRO A 19 5.55 -4.42 5.36
CA PRO A 19 6.54 -4.87 4.40
C PRO A 19 6.28 -4.27 3.01
N LYS A 20 7.35 -4.23 2.20
CA LYS A 20 7.26 -3.85 0.79
C LYS A 20 6.23 -4.74 0.09
N GLY A 21 5.33 -4.13 -0.67
CA GLY A 21 4.26 -4.79 -1.42
C GLY A 21 2.91 -4.79 -0.69
N THR A 22 2.84 -4.37 0.57
CA THR A 22 1.55 -4.22 1.26
C THR A 22 0.72 -3.13 0.58
N ARG A 23 -0.52 -3.45 0.20
CA ARG A 23 -1.48 -2.44 -0.25
C ARG A 23 -2.07 -1.72 0.96
N ILE A 24 -2.19 -0.42 0.82
CA ILE A 24 -2.71 0.48 1.83
C ILE A 24 -3.74 1.39 1.17
N LEU A 25 -4.61 1.96 2.00
CA LEU A 25 -5.59 2.92 1.60
C LEU A 25 -5.41 4.17 2.47
N LEU A 26 -5.17 5.29 1.82
CA LEU A 26 -5.07 6.60 2.44
C LEU A 26 -6.49 7.11 2.65
N LEU A 27 -6.91 7.22 3.91
CA LEU A 27 -8.23 7.74 4.27
C LEU A 27 -8.24 9.26 4.20
N HIS A 28 -7.17 9.88 4.71
CA HIS A 28 -7.03 11.32 4.71
C HIS A 28 -5.56 11.69 4.70
N MET A 29 -5.20 12.54 3.74
CA MET A 29 -3.89 13.18 3.71
C MET A 29 -3.92 14.43 4.60
N GLY A 30 -2.84 14.67 5.34
CA GLY A 30 -2.73 15.83 6.23
C GLY A 30 -2.69 17.19 5.49
N ASP A 31 -1.91 18.13 5.99
CA ASP A 31 -1.82 19.51 5.49
C ASP A 31 -0.95 19.64 4.21
N ASP A 32 -1.15 18.75 3.24
CA ASP A 32 -0.41 18.77 1.99
C ASP A 32 -1.01 19.80 1.01
N PRO A 33 -0.19 20.64 0.35
CA PRO A 33 -0.68 21.63 -0.63
C PRO A 33 -1.25 21.00 -1.91
N ARG A 34 -1.09 19.68 -2.09
CA ARG A 34 -1.68 18.88 -3.17
C ARG A 34 -2.18 17.55 -2.61
N PRO A 35 -3.28 17.57 -1.84
CA PRO A 35 -3.80 16.36 -1.23
C PRO A 35 -4.09 15.33 -2.31
N VAL A 36 -3.81 14.07 -1.99
CA VAL A 36 -4.36 12.94 -2.75
C VAL A 36 -5.82 12.79 -2.32
N GLU A 37 -6.66 12.28 -3.22
CA GLU A 37 -8.05 11.98 -2.90
C GLU A 37 -8.13 11.04 -1.70
N ASP A 38 -9.14 11.26 -0.87
CA ASP A 38 -9.54 10.35 0.18
C ASP A 38 -9.88 8.96 -0.39
N ASP A 39 -9.67 7.93 0.43
CA ASP A 39 -9.79 6.52 0.07
C ASP A 39 -8.88 6.04 -1.08
N MET A 40 -7.81 6.78 -1.40
CA MET A 40 -6.90 6.38 -2.46
C MET A 40 -6.01 5.20 -2.06
N ARG A 41 -5.97 4.21 -2.95
CA ARG A 41 -5.15 3.00 -2.79
C ARG A 41 -3.71 3.26 -3.23
N GLY A 42 -2.80 2.63 -2.49
CA GLY A 42 -1.38 2.68 -2.77
C GLY A 42 -0.66 1.42 -2.33
N THR A 43 0.53 1.21 -2.87
CA THR A 43 1.38 0.05 -2.57
C THR A 43 2.62 0.53 -1.81
N VAL A 44 2.89 -0.06 -0.65
CA VAL A 44 4.09 0.22 0.14
C VAL A 44 5.32 -0.20 -0.65
N MET A 45 6.25 0.73 -0.84
CA MET A 45 7.53 0.50 -1.53
C MET A 45 8.61 0.19 -0.51
N PHE A 46 8.76 1.03 0.52
CA PHE A 46 9.72 0.87 1.61
C PHE A 46 9.38 1.80 2.77
N VAL A 47 9.93 1.52 3.96
CA VAL A 47 9.85 2.42 5.13
C VAL A 47 11.24 2.96 5.43
N ASP A 48 11.33 4.28 5.55
CA ASP A 48 12.56 5.00 5.90
C ASP A 48 12.81 5.03 7.42
N ASP A 49 14.03 5.38 7.80
CA ASP A 49 14.49 5.38 9.19
C ASP A 49 13.80 6.46 10.06
N MET A 50 13.04 7.36 9.45
CA MET A 50 12.18 8.34 10.10
C MET A 50 10.74 7.85 10.32
N SER A 51 10.47 6.55 10.17
CA SER A 51 9.11 5.95 10.24
C SER A 51 8.15 6.39 9.14
N THR A 52 8.65 7.09 8.11
CA THR A 52 7.87 7.44 6.92
C THR A 52 7.72 6.22 6.01
N VAL A 53 6.48 5.88 5.68
CA VAL A 53 6.16 4.76 4.79
C VAL A 53 6.04 5.32 3.36
N HIS A 54 6.95 4.98 2.48
CA HIS A 54 6.91 5.39 1.09
C HIS A 54 5.96 4.49 0.31
N CYS A 55 4.90 5.08 -0.21
CA CYS A 55 3.84 4.37 -0.92
C CYS A 55 3.68 4.93 -2.33
N ARG A 56 3.40 4.04 -3.27
CA ARG A 56 3.06 4.37 -4.65
C ARG A 56 1.56 4.26 -4.82
N PHE A 57 0.88 5.39 -4.99
CA PHE A 57 -0.55 5.47 -5.22
C PHE A 57 -0.91 5.08 -6.66
N ASP A 58 -2.12 4.56 -6.86
CA ASP A 58 -2.62 4.16 -8.18
C ASP A 58 -2.79 5.35 -9.14
N ASN A 59 -2.84 6.59 -8.61
CA ASN A 59 -2.79 7.82 -9.40
C ASN A 59 -1.43 8.08 -10.09
N GLY A 60 -0.49 7.14 -9.96
CA GLY A 60 0.89 7.31 -10.42
C GLY A 60 1.73 8.25 -9.55
N ARG A 61 1.19 8.77 -8.44
CA ARG A 61 1.92 9.59 -7.47
C ARG A 61 2.64 8.70 -6.47
N GLN A 62 3.87 9.04 -6.13
CA GLN A 62 4.62 8.41 -5.05
C GLN A 62 4.78 9.41 -3.92
N LEU A 63 4.26 9.07 -2.74
CA LEU A 63 4.22 9.95 -1.58
C LEU A 63 4.54 9.15 -0.33
N GLY A 64 5.23 9.80 0.61
CA GLY A 64 5.52 9.25 1.93
C GLY A 64 4.37 9.58 2.87
N ILE A 65 3.87 8.57 3.58
CA ILE A 65 2.86 8.75 4.62
C ILE A 65 3.52 8.55 5.98
N ILE A 66 3.13 9.37 6.95
CA ILE A 66 3.70 9.35 8.29
C ILE A 66 2.65 8.79 9.25
N PRO A 67 2.90 7.62 9.88
CA PRO A 67 2.01 7.08 10.90
C PRO A 67 1.92 8.04 12.09
N GLY A 68 0.76 8.65 12.26
CA GLY A 68 0.47 9.64 13.31
C GLY A 68 0.13 11.03 12.77
N GLU A 69 0.50 11.33 11.53
CA GLU A 69 0.10 12.57 10.83
C GLU A 69 -0.93 12.24 9.74
N ASP A 70 -0.68 11.21 8.94
CA ASP A 70 -1.59 10.73 7.91
C ASP A 70 -2.52 9.64 8.45
N SER A 71 -3.78 9.70 8.03
CA SER A 71 -4.75 8.64 8.30
C SER A 71 -4.74 7.63 7.17
N PHE A 72 -4.17 6.44 7.43
CA PHE A 72 -4.15 5.34 6.49
C PHE A 72 -4.47 4.01 7.16
N ARG A 73 -5.02 3.08 6.37
CA ARG A 73 -5.25 1.69 6.78
C ARG A 73 -4.55 0.75 5.82
N LYS A 74 -4.11 -0.41 6.32
CA LYS A 74 -3.71 -1.52 5.45
C LYS A 74 -4.95 -2.12 4.81
N LEU A 75 -4.87 -2.39 3.51
CA LEU A 75 -5.84 -3.22 2.84
C LEU A 75 -5.44 -4.67 3.12
N THR A 76 -6.40 -5.50 3.56
CA THR A 76 -6.15 -6.90 3.87
C THR A 76 -5.87 -7.67 2.58
N ASP A 77 -5.00 -8.69 2.65
CA ASP A 77 -4.65 -9.56 1.53
C ASP A 77 -5.89 -10.20 0.88
N GLU A 78 -6.93 -10.44 1.67
CA GLU A 78 -8.24 -10.93 1.24
C GLU A 78 -8.94 -9.98 0.23
N GLU A 79 -8.92 -8.67 0.43
CA GLU A 79 -9.53 -7.73 -0.55
C GLU A 79 -8.65 -7.53 -1.79
N LEU A 80 -7.35 -7.83 -1.70
CA LEU A 80 -6.46 -7.86 -2.88
C LEU A 80 -6.73 -9.08 -3.76
N ALA A 81 -6.89 -10.23 -3.10
CA ALA A 81 -7.06 -11.51 -3.77
C ALA A 81 -8.39 -11.55 -4.54
N GLU A 82 -9.46 -10.96 -4.00
CA GLU A 82 -10.74 -10.87 -4.71
C GLU A 82 -10.63 -10.05 -6.00
N GLU A 83 -9.84 -8.96 -6.01
CA GLU A 83 -9.66 -8.13 -7.21
C GLU A 83 -8.79 -8.79 -8.29
N GLN A 84 -7.85 -9.65 -7.88
CA GLN A 84 -6.97 -10.40 -8.79
C GLN A 84 -7.73 -11.60 -9.40
N ALA A 85 -8.52 -12.29 -8.58
CA ALA A 85 -9.40 -13.38 -9.00
C ALA A 85 -10.48 -12.93 -10.01
N ASP A 86 -11.04 -11.72 -9.86
CA ASP A 86 -12.04 -11.19 -10.80
C ASP A 86 -11.42 -10.86 -12.19
N SER A 87 -10.10 -10.67 -12.26
CA SER A 87 -9.36 -10.42 -13.51
C SER A 87 -8.82 -11.69 -14.19
N GLU A 88 -8.79 -12.84 -13.50
CA GLU A 88 -8.23 -14.11 -14.00
C GLU A 88 -9.32 -15.10 -14.48
N ASP A 89 -10.61 -14.76 -14.43
CA ASP A 89 -11.73 -15.60 -14.92
C ASP A 89 -12.19 -15.23 -16.36
N MET A 90 -11.32 -14.58 -17.15
CA MET A 90 -11.56 -14.30 -18.58
C MET A 90 -10.42 -14.76 -19.51
N ASP A 91 -9.73 -15.86 -19.20
CA ASP A 91 -8.97 -16.60 -20.22
C ASP A 91 -9.86 -17.64 -20.92
N GLU A 92 -10.59 -17.11 -21.91
CA GLU A 92 -11.00 -17.67 -23.19
C GLU A 92 -10.70 -19.16 -23.50
N ASP A 93 -11.79 -19.88 -23.77
CA ASP A 93 -11.94 -20.85 -24.88
C ASP A 93 -10.94 -22.02 -24.99
N ASN A 94 -11.09 -23.01 -24.11
CA ASN A 94 -10.65 -24.38 -24.41
C ASN A 94 -11.72 -25.10 -25.27
N GLY A 95 -11.94 -24.61 -26.49
CA GLY A 95 -12.69 -25.33 -27.51
C GLY A 95 -11.90 -26.57 -27.95
N PRO A 96 -12.41 -27.80 -27.79
CA PRO A 96 -11.65 -29.00 -28.12
C PRO A 96 -11.38 -29.04 -29.63
N VAL A 97 -10.10 -29.14 -29.99
CA VAL A 97 -9.62 -29.37 -31.35
C VAL A 97 -10.31 -30.60 -31.95
N MET A 98 -11.31 -30.38 -32.81
CA MET A 98 -11.95 -31.46 -33.55
C MET A 98 -11.03 -31.82 -34.72
N GLY A 99 -10.49 -33.03 -34.66
CA GLY A 99 -9.54 -33.58 -35.61
C GLY A 99 -10.09 -33.74 -37.03
N MET A 100 -9.15 -33.99 -37.93
CA MET A 100 -9.25 -34.35 -39.35
C MET A 100 -10.48 -35.16 -39.75
#